data_AF-A0A256GI01-F1
#
_entry.id   AF-A0A256GI01-F1
#
_cell.length_a   1.000
_cell.length_b   1.000
_cell.length_c   1.000
_cell.angle_alpha   90.00
_cell.angle_beta   90.00
_cell.angle_gamma   90.00
#
_symmetry.space_group_name_H-M   'P 1'
#
loop_
_entity.id
_entity.type
_entity.pdbx_description
1 polymer ?
#
loop_
_entity_poly.entity_id
_entity_poly.type
_entity_poly.pdbx_seq_one_letter_code
_entity_poly.pdbx_strand_id
1 'polypeptide(L)' 'MRLVAATDANTQGEAFVSRLRELAGELSCDFERLKPLAEDWNAMLKDATTA' A
#
# COMPACT_ATOMS: atom_id res chain seq x y z
N MET A 1 -7.07 -14.39 9.21
CA MET A 1 -7.54 -13.11 8.61
C MET A 1 -6.31 -12.36 8.12
N ARG A 2 -6.39 -11.64 7.00
CA ARG A 2 -5.25 -10.91 6.43
C ARG A 2 -5.65 -9.48 6.08
N LEU A 3 -4.83 -8.51 6.51
CA LEU A 3 -4.96 -7.10 6.16
C LEU A 3 -3.95 -6.77 5.06
N VAL A 4 -4.45 -6.33 3.91
CA VAL A 4 -3.63 -5.93 2.76
C VAL A 4 -3.67 -4.41 2.64
N ALA A 5 -2.53 -3.76 2.85
CA ALA A 5 -2.35 -2.33 2.73
C ALA A 5 -1.87 -1.99 1.31
N ALA A 6 -2.80 -1.61 0.43
CA ALA A 6 -2.48 -1.05 -0.89
C ALA A 6 -2.27 0.46 -0.76
N THR A 7 -1.04 0.89 -0.45
CA THR A 7 -0.69 2.32 -0.27
C THR A 7 0.18 2.84 -1.41
N ASP A 8 0.14 4.15 -1.62
CA ASP A 8 0.98 4.81 -2.62
C ASP A 8 2.48 4.66 -2.31
N ALA A 9 3.31 4.87 -3.33
CA ALA A 9 4.77 4.79 -3.22
C ALA A 9 5.39 6.14 -2.84
N ASN A 10 4.75 6.88 -1.95
CA ASN A 10 5.18 8.20 -1.49
C ASN A 10 5.23 8.27 0.05
N THR A 11 5.71 9.38 0.59
CA THR A 11 5.86 9.59 2.05
C THR A 11 4.56 9.42 2.82
N GLN A 12 3.41 9.78 2.23
CA GLN A 12 2.11 9.56 2.88
C GLN A 12 1.79 8.07 2.94
N GLY A 13 1.98 7.34 1.84
CA GLY A 13 1.80 5.89 1.79
C GLY A 13 2.69 5.12 2.78
N GLU A 14 3.91 5.60 3.03
CA GLU A 14 4.81 5.08 4.08
C GLU A 14 4.27 5.34 5.50
N ALA A 15 3.69 6.53 5.75
CA ALA A 15 3.08 6.82 7.05
C ALA A 15 1.84 5.94 7.31
N PHE A 16 0.98 5.78 6.31
CA PHE A 16 -0.23 4.96 6.43
C PHE A 16 0.08 3.48 6.61
N VAL A 17 1.05 2.92 5.86
CA VAL A 17 1.40 1.50 5.99
C VAL A 17 1.93 1.17 7.38
N SER A 18 2.66 2.09 8.02
CA SER A 18 3.14 1.91 9.40
C SER A 18 1.96 1.71 10.36
N ARG A 19 0.95 2.60 10.30
CA ARG A 19 -0.21 2.50 11.16
C ARG A 19 -1.06 1.25 10.89
N LEU A 20 -1.21 0.87 9.63
CA LEU A 20 -1.95 -0.35 9.25
C LEU A 20 -1.24 -1.62 9.75
N ARG A 21 0.10 -1.63 9.76
CA ARG A 21 0.88 -2.75 10.29
C ARG A 21 0.70 -2.89 11.81
N GLU A 22 0.68 -1.78 12.54
CA GLU A 22 0.38 -1.79 13.98
C GLU A 22 -1.00 -2.36 14.26
N LEU A 23 -2.03 -1.91 13.52
CA LEU A 23 -3.40 -2.42 13.65
C LEU A 23 -3.50 -3.92 13.33
N ALA A 24 -2.76 -4.42 12.34
CA ALA A 24 -2.72 -5.84 12.04
C ALA A 24 -2.12 -6.66 13.22
N GLY A 25 -1.11 -6.10 13.89
CA GLY A 25 -0.56 -6.66 15.13
C GLY A 25 -1.58 -6.68 16.28
N GLU A 26 -2.30 -5.57 16.51
CA GLU A 26 -3.36 -5.47 17.51
C GLU A 26 -4.48 -6.51 17.28
N LEU A 27 -4.80 -6.79 16.01
CA LEU A 27 -5.82 -7.77 15.61
C LEU A 27 -5.29 -9.21 15.46
N SER A 28 -3.99 -9.43 15.69
CA SER A 28 -3.32 -10.72 15.48
C SER A 28 -3.59 -11.32 14.09
N CYS A 29 -3.56 -10.47 13.06
CA CYS A 29 -3.84 -10.86 11.68
C CYS A 29 -2.61 -10.68 10.78
N ASP A 30 -2.56 -11.46 9.70
CA ASP A 30 -1.46 -11.39 8.74
C ASP A 30 -1.46 -10.03 8.05
N PHE A 31 -0.27 -9.51 7.75
CA PHE A 31 -0.10 -8.23 7.09
C PHE A 31 0.61 -8.38 5.75
N GLU A 32 0.12 -7.69 4.72
CA GLU A 32 0.77 -7.56 3.43
C GLU A 32 0.71 -6.11 2.95
N ARG A 33 1.77 -5.63 2.31
CA ARG A 33 1.76 -4.35 1.63
C ARG A 33 1.81 -4.57 0.12
N LEU A 34 0.88 -3.94 -0.59
CA LEU A 34 0.98 -3.72 -2.03
C LEU A 34 1.38 -2.27 -2.28
N LYS A 35 2.32 -2.06 -3.20
CA LYS A 35 2.84 -0.74 -3.56
C LYS A 35 2.93 -0.64 -5.09
N PRO A 36 2.51 0.48 -5.70
CA PRO A 36 2.67 0.69 -7.13
C PRO A 36 4.16 0.84 -7.48
N LEU A 37 4.50 0.61 -8.75
CA LEU A 37 5.84 0.89 -9.28
C LEU A 37 6.06 2.39 -9.54
N ALA A 38 4.99 3.12 -9.84
CA ALA A 38 4.97 4.58 -9.95
C ALA A 38 4.66 5.23 -8.59
N GLU A 39 4.64 6.56 -8.53
CA GLU A 39 4.37 7.34 -7.30
C GLU A 39 3.05 6.95 -6.62
N ASP A 40 1.99 6.74 -7.41
CA ASP A 40 0.69 6.28 -6.94
C ASP A 40 0.08 5.27 -7.94
N TRP A 41 -1.04 4.65 -7.53
CA TRP A 41 -1.72 3.66 -8.37
C TRP A 41 -2.29 4.27 -9.66
N ASN A 42 -2.71 5.53 -9.64
CA ASN A 42 -3.24 6.20 -10.82
C ASN A 42 -2.14 6.49 -11.85
N ALA A 43 -0.96 6.91 -11.41
CA ALA A 43 0.22 7.09 -12.25
C ALA A 43 0.61 5.76 -12.91
N MET A 44 0.66 4.67 -12.14
CA MET A 44 0.97 3.34 -12.67
C MET A 44 -0.04 2.89 -13.75
N LEU A 45 -1.33 3.16 -13.56
CA LEU A 45 -2.37 2.82 -14.54
C LEU A 45 -2.28 3.68 -15.80
N LYS A 46 -1.97 4.97 -15.67
CA LYS A 46 -1.76 5.87 -16.82
C LYS A 46 -0.55 5.42 -17.64
N ASP A 47 0.55 5.07 -16.99
CA ASP A 47 1.75 4.55 -17.64
C ASP A 47 1.46 3.25 -18.40
N ALA A 48 0.72 2.33 -17.78
CA ALA A 48 0.33 1.06 -18.40
C ALA A 48 -0.64 1.23 -19.59
N THR A 49 -1.43 2.31 -19.63
CA THR A 49 -2.35 2.61 -20.73
C THR A 49 -1.64 3.34 -21.89
N THR A 50 -0.45 3.89 -21.65
CA THR A 50 0.34 4.64 -22.64
C THR A 50 1.38 3.76 -23.34
N ALA A 51 1.55 2.51 -22.91
CA ALA A 51 2.44 1.50 -23.48
C ALA A 51 1.72 0.62 -24.51
#